data_AF-A0A1V5YDF9-F1
#
_entry.id   AF-A0A1V5YDF9-F1
#
_cell.length_a   1.000
_cell.length_b   1.000
_cell.length_c   1.000
_cell.angle_alpha   90.00
_cell.angle_beta   90.00
_cell.angle_gamma   90.00
#
_symmetry.space_group_name_H-M   'P 1'
#
loop_
_entity.id
_entity.type
_entity.pdbx_description
1 polymer ?
#
loop_
_entity_poly.entity_id
_entity_poly.type
_entity_poly.pdbx_seq_one_letter_code
_entity_poly.pdbx_strand_id
1 'polypeptide(L)'
;MLLLILLLAFLWQLVSHPERISGFVAWIKRKTGNRPIVYSLEKEIWAFRDAGIQLARETVRRTPAMAAVTAMIWMCDFLVPSALLIGMGSDPSFLLSITSQIILAIIAILPLTPGGSGVAELSMTFLYSKFVPPLLLGPLVILWRLATYFSNIVVGAAFAGASINGMMKR
;
A
#
# COMPACT_ATOMS: atom_id res chain seq x y z
N MET A 1 12.81 -4.72 -5.72
CA MET A 1 12.20 -5.39 -6.89
C MET A 1 12.12 -6.91 -6.68
N LEU A 2 13.24 -7.65 -6.63
CA LEU A 2 13.27 -9.11 -6.38
C LEU A 2 12.59 -9.55 -5.07
N LEU A 3 12.81 -8.83 -3.96
CA LEU A 3 12.23 -9.14 -2.65
C LEU A 3 10.70 -9.01 -2.62
N LEU A 4 10.14 -8.08 -3.38
CA LEU A 4 8.69 -7.84 -3.48
C LEU A 4 8.03 -8.92 -4.35
N ILE A 5 8.68 -9.31 -5.45
CA ILE A 5 8.25 -10.42 -6.30
C ILE A 5 8.35 -11.75 -5.53
N LEU A 6 9.41 -11.93 -4.74
CA LEU A 6 9.56 -13.08 -3.84
C LEU A 6 8.49 -13.10 -2.75
N LEU A 7 8.13 -11.95 -2.16
CA LEU A 7 7.07 -11.86 -1.15
C LEU A 7 5.69 -12.13 -1.76
N LEU A 8 5.39 -11.56 -2.93
CA LEU A 8 4.13 -11.81 -3.64
C LEU A 8 4.04 -13.25 -4.16
N ALA A 9 5.13 -13.79 -4.70
CA ALA A 9 5.22 -15.19 -5.10
C ALA A 9 5.12 -16.12 -3.87
N PHE A 10 5.71 -15.75 -2.73
CA PHE A 10 5.59 -16.49 -1.48
C PHE A 10 4.15 -16.49 -0.96
N LEU A 11 3.48 -15.34 -0.93
CA LEU A 11 2.07 -15.24 -0.56
C LEU A 11 1.16 -16.01 -1.53
N TRP A 12 1.41 -15.90 -2.83
CA TRP A 12 0.70 -16.66 -3.86
C TRP A 12 0.91 -18.16 -3.68
N GLN A 13 2.14 -18.59 -3.45
CA GLN A 13 2.50 -20.00 -3.29
C GLN A 13 1.98 -20.58 -1.97
N LEU A 14 1.90 -19.76 -0.92
CA LEU A 14 1.32 -20.09 0.38
C LEU A 14 -0.21 -20.29 0.27
N VAL A 15 -0.88 -19.50 -0.57
CA VAL A 15 -2.33 -19.62 -0.82
C VAL A 15 -2.66 -20.77 -1.78
N SER A 16 -1.82 -21.00 -2.79
CA SER A 16 -2.15 -21.86 -3.94
C SER A 16 -1.77 -23.33 -3.79
N HIS A 17 -0.80 -23.69 -2.92
CA HIS A 17 -0.26 -25.07 -2.85
C HIS A 17 -0.22 -25.62 -1.41
N PRO A 18 -1.36 -26.11 -0.88
CA PRO A 18 -1.44 -26.62 0.50
C PRO A 18 -0.52 -27.82 0.76
N GLU A 19 -0.23 -28.64 -0.26
CA GLU A 19 0.57 -29.86 -0.12
C GLU A 19 2.08 -29.60 0.06
N ARG A 20 2.59 -28.46 -0.42
CA ARG A 20 3.99 -28.09 -0.20
C ARG A 20 4.23 -27.62 1.23
N ILE A 21 3.24 -26.95 1.83
CA ILE A 21 3.31 -26.47 3.21
C ILE A 21 3.27 -27.65 4.17
N SER A 22 2.35 -28.60 3.97
CA SER A 22 2.28 -29.80 4.81
C SER A 22 3.54 -30.66 4.69
N GLY A 23 4.11 -30.80 3.49
CA GLY A 23 5.40 -31.48 3.27
C GLY A 23 6.58 -30.77 3.96
N PHE A 24 6.62 -29.43 3.92
CA PHE A 24 7.67 -28.64 4.56
C PHE A 24 7.56 -28.67 6.11
N VAL A 25 6.34 -28.56 6.65
CA VAL A 25 6.07 -28.71 8.08
C VAL A 25 6.43 -30.12 8.55
N ALA A 26 6.10 -31.17 7.78
CA ALA A 26 6.49 -32.55 8.08
C ALA A 26 8.01 -32.75 8.05
N TRP A 27 8.72 -32.11 7.11
CA TRP A 27 10.18 -32.12 7.04
C TRP A 27 10.82 -31.39 8.23
N ILE A 28 10.30 -30.24 8.63
CA ILE A 28 10.73 -29.51 9.84
C ILE A 28 10.48 -30.34 11.10
N LYS A 29 9.31 -30.99 11.20
CA LYS A 29 8.95 -31.85 12.32
C LYS A 29 9.89 -33.06 12.44
N ARG A 30 10.34 -33.63 11.32
CA ARG A 30 11.39 -34.67 11.28
C ARG A 30 12.75 -34.16 11.72
N LYS A 31 13.11 -32.91 11.41
CA LYS A 31 14.45 -32.37 11.65
C LYS A 31 14.64 -31.71 13.02
N THR A 32 13.59 -31.08 13.55
CA THR A 32 13.65 -30.29 14.80
C THR A 32 13.00 -31.02 15.99
N GLY A 33 12.33 -32.15 15.73
CA GLY A 33 11.60 -32.92 16.74
C GLY A 33 10.25 -32.30 17.08
N ASN A 34 9.43 -33.04 17.82
CA ASN A 34 8.02 -32.72 18.11
C ASN A 34 7.85 -31.61 19.16
N ARG A 35 8.48 -30.44 18.93
CA ARG A 35 8.42 -29.30 19.84
C ARG A 35 7.05 -28.61 19.75
N PRO A 36 6.49 -28.10 20.87
CA PRO A 36 5.19 -27.44 20.89
C PRO A 36 5.12 -26.20 19.98
N ILE A 37 6.27 -25.56 19.73
CA ILE A 37 6.42 -24.42 18.82
C ILE A 37 6.04 -24.79 17.38
N VAL A 38 6.37 -26.00 16.92
CA VAL A 38 6.05 -26.47 15.56
C VAL A 38 4.54 -26.61 15.38
N TYR A 39 3.84 -27.07 16.42
CA TYR A 39 2.38 -27.20 16.40
C TYR A 39 1.67 -25.84 16.42
N SER A 40 2.18 -24.87 17.18
CA SER A 40 1.65 -23.51 17.20
C SER A 40 1.85 -22.80 15.85
N LEU A 41 3.02 -22.97 15.23
CA LEU A 41 3.34 -22.48 13.88
C LEU A 41 2.40 -23.08 12.83
N GLU A 42 2.18 -24.40 12.89
CA GLU A 42 1.24 -25.07 12.00
C GLU A 42 -0.17 -24.48 12.14
N LYS A 43 -0.66 -24.31 13.37
CA LYS A 43 -1.97 -23.72 13.64
C LYS A 43 -2.08 -22.27 13.15
N GLU A 44 -1.07 -21.45 13.37
CA GLU A 44 -1.04 -20.07 12.86
C GLU A 44 -1.03 -20.02 11.34
N ILE A 45 -0.25 -20.88 10.67
CA ILE A 45 -0.21 -20.95 9.20
C ILE A 45 -1.59 -21.35 8.65
N TRP A 46 -2.25 -22.34 9.26
CA TRP A 46 -3.60 -22.74 8.86
C TRP A 46 -4.65 -21.67 9.14
N ALA A 47 -4.59 -21.00 10.29
CA ALA A 47 -5.49 -19.89 10.63
C ALA A 47 -5.31 -18.71 9.68
N PHE A 48 -4.06 -18.35 9.35
CA PHE A 48 -3.73 -17.28 8.41
C PHE A 48 -4.20 -17.61 6.99
N ARG A 49 -4.05 -18.87 6.57
CA ARG A 49 -4.56 -19.36 5.29
C ARG A 49 -6.08 -19.31 5.24
N ASP A 50 -6.76 -19.82 6.27
CA ASP A 50 -8.21 -19.86 6.29
C ASP A 50 -8.79 -18.44 6.29
N ALA A 51 -8.22 -17.54 7.10
CA ALA A 51 -8.55 -16.11 7.07
C ALA A 51 -8.27 -15.47 5.72
N GLY A 52 -7.14 -15.77 5.08
CA GLY A 52 -6.79 -15.24 3.75
C GLY A 52 -7.73 -15.73 2.65
N ILE A 53 -8.11 -17.00 2.67
CA ILE A 53 -9.09 -17.58 1.75
C ILE A 53 -10.47 -16.99 2.00
N GLN A 54 -10.88 -16.84 3.26
CA GLN A 54 -12.17 -16.25 3.63
C GLN A 54 -12.22 -14.78 3.19
N LEU A 55 -11.17 -14.00 3.43
CA LEU A 55 -11.06 -12.62 2.97
C LEU A 55 -11.11 -12.53 1.44
N ALA A 56 -10.35 -13.35 0.72
CA ALA A 56 -10.36 -13.36 -0.74
C ALA A 56 -11.74 -13.76 -1.29
N ARG A 57 -12.39 -14.77 -0.71
CA ARG A 57 -13.68 -15.29 -1.16
C ARG A 57 -14.82 -14.33 -0.84
N GLU A 58 -14.80 -13.67 0.31
CA GLU A 58 -15.78 -12.66 0.71
C GLU A 58 -15.61 -11.38 -0.14
N THR A 59 -14.36 -10.96 -0.39
CA THR A 59 -14.02 -9.80 -1.26
C THR A 59 -14.47 -10.04 -2.70
N VAL A 60 -14.18 -11.21 -3.28
CA VAL A 60 -14.58 -11.54 -4.66
C VAL A 60 -16.11 -11.71 -4.78
N ARG A 61 -16.78 -12.22 -3.75
CA ARG A 61 -18.22 -12.53 -3.78
C ARG A 61 -19.11 -11.32 -3.53
N ARG A 62 -18.66 -10.32 -2.76
CA ARG A 62 -19.51 -9.18 -2.37
C ARG A 62 -19.08 -7.82 -2.93
N THR A 63 -17.88 -7.63 -3.48
CA THR A 63 -17.40 -6.24 -3.67
C THR A 63 -16.56 -5.96 -4.93
N PRO A 64 -17.00 -6.33 -6.16
CA PRO A 64 -16.45 -5.70 -7.36
C PRO A 64 -16.58 -4.17 -7.29
N ALA A 65 -17.65 -3.67 -6.64
CA ALA A 65 -17.83 -2.26 -6.33
C ALA A 65 -16.72 -1.71 -5.41
N MET A 66 -16.30 -2.41 -4.36
CA MET A 66 -15.20 -1.89 -3.51
C MET A 66 -13.85 -2.00 -4.20
N ALA A 67 -13.61 -3.05 -4.99
CA ALA A 67 -12.42 -3.14 -5.82
C ALA A 67 -12.37 -1.98 -6.83
N ALA A 68 -13.49 -1.65 -7.48
CA ALA A 68 -13.60 -0.53 -8.40
C ALA A 68 -13.42 0.83 -7.71
N VAL A 69 -14.05 1.03 -6.54
CA VAL A 69 -13.89 2.26 -5.74
C VAL A 69 -12.45 2.41 -5.25
N THR A 70 -11.82 1.32 -4.81
CA THR A 70 -10.41 1.33 -4.38
C THR A 70 -9.52 1.67 -5.58
N ALA A 71 -9.69 0.99 -6.72
CA ALA A 71 -8.95 1.30 -7.93
C ALA A 71 -9.16 2.76 -8.38
N MET A 72 -10.38 3.28 -8.27
CA MET A 72 -10.69 4.68 -8.58
C MET A 72 -9.98 5.66 -7.64
N ILE A 73 -9.95 5.38 -6.33
CA ILE A 73 -9.20 6.18 -5.35
C ILE A 73 -7.70 6.20 -5.71
N TRP A 74 -7.11 5.04 -5.99
CA TRP A 74 -5.71 4.94 -6.38
C TRP A 74 -5.42 5.66 -7.71
N MET A 75 -6.32 5.54 -8.70
CA MET A 75 -6.22 6.27 -9.95
C MET A 75 -6.26 7.78 -9.71
N CYS A 76 -7.22 8.28 -8.92
CA CYS A 76 -7.29 9.69 -8.55
C CYS A 76 -5.98 10.15 -7.91
N ASP A 77 -5.44 9.38 -6.96
CA ASP A 77 -4.20 9.73 -6.25
C ASP A 77 -2.98 9.77 -7.18
N PHE A 78 -2.88 8.84 -8.13
CA PHE A 78 -1.84 8.83 -9.17
C PHE A 78 -1.98 9.98 -10.17
N LEU A 79 -3.19 10.48 -10.40
CA LEU A 79 -3.46 11.62 -11.27
C LEU A 79 -3.22 12.97 -10.59
N VAL A 80 -3.26 13.09 -9.25
CA VAL A 80 -3.05 14.36 -8.54
C VAL A 80 -1.77 15.09 -8.99
N PRO A 81 -0.58 14.48 -9.02
CA PRO A 81 0.64 15.16 -9.45
C PRO A 81 0.66 15.51 -10.94
N SER A 82 0.03 14.69 -11.79
CA SER A 82 -0.15 15.02 -13.21
C SER A 82 -1.04 16.25 -13.37
N ALA A 83 -2.15 16.33 -12.64
CA ALA A 83 -3.06 17.48 -12.66
C ALA A 83 -2.38 18.76 -12.13
N LEU A 84 -1.56 18.64 -11.07
CA LEU A 84 -0.77 19.75 -10.55
C LEU A 84 0.24 20.27 -11.59
N LEU A 85 0.92 19.38 -12.31
CA LEU A 85 1.86 19.77 -13.38
C LEU A 85 1.19 20.50 -14.54
N ILE A 86 0.00 20.05 -14.95
CA ILE A 86 -0.83 20.74 -15.96
C ILE A 86 -1.22 22.13 -15.45
N GLY A 87 -1.65 22.23 -14.19
CA GLY A 87 -1.99 23.51 -13.55
C GLY A 87 -0.81 24.48 -13.45
N MET A 88 0.42 23.97 -13.47
CA MET A 88 1.66 24.77 -13.48
C MET A 88 2.13 25.14 -14.90
N GLY A 89 1.36 24.80 -15.94
CA GLY A 89 1.67 25.15 -17.34
C GLY A 89 2.74 24.29 -18.00
N SER A 90 3.08 23.13 -17.41
CA SER A 90 3.94 22.13 -18.03
C SER A 90 3.07 21.06 -18.70
N ASP A 91 3.53 20.47 -19.80
CA ASP A 91 2.91 19.26 -20.37
C ASP A 91 3.51 18.02 -19.69
N PRO A 92 2.85 17.41 -18.68
CA PRO A 92 3.36 16.20 -18.09
C PRO A 92 3.16 15.02 -19.03
N SER A 93 4.20 14.20 -19.13
CA SER A 93 4.05 12.85 -19.63
C SER A 93 3.30 12.01 -18.59
N PHE A 94 1.98 11.88 -18.76
CA PHE A 94 1.11 11.10 -17.87
C PHE A 94 1.67 9.71 -17.55
N LEU A 95 2.26 9.04 -18.55
CA LEU A 95 2.86 7.72 -18.39
C LEU A 95 4.05 7.72 -17.41
N LEU A 96 4.93 8.73 -17.48
CA LEU A 96 6.07 8.88 -16.56
C LEU A 96 5.63 9.30 -15.16
N SER A 97 4.61 10.16 -15.06
CA SER A 97 4.04 10.59 -13.78
C SER A 97 3.40 9.41 -13.04
N ILE A 98 2.59 8.60 -13.73
CA ILE A 98 1.99 7.37 -13.17
C ILE A 98 3.08 6.37 -12.76
N THR A 99 4.07 6.14 -13.61
CA THR A 99 5.20 5.24 -13.28
C THR A 99 5.94 5.70 -12.03
N SER A 100 6.20 7.00 -11.91
CA SER A 100 6.85 7.60 -10.75
C SER A 100 6.00 7.46 -9.48
N GLN A 101 4.67 7.61 -9.60
CA GLN A 101 3.74 7.43 -8.48
C GLN A 101 3.64 5.97 -8.03
N ILE A 102 3.68 5.01 -8.95
CA ILE A 102 3.75 3.58 -8.60
C ILE A 102 5.04 3.28 -7.84
N ILE A 103 6.17 3.82 -8.29
CA ILE A 103 7.46 3.66 -7.59
C ILE A 103 7.39 4.31 -6.19
N LEU A 104 6.79 5.49 -6.06
CA LEU A 104 6.58 6.16 -4.78
C LEU A 104 5.69 5.36 -3.84
N ALA A 105 4.59 4.79 -4.33
CA ALA A 105 3.72 3.92 -3.56
C ALA A 105 4.47 2.71 -3.00
N ILE A 106 5.36 2.10 -3.80
CA ILE A 106 6.21 0.99 -3.36
C ILE A 106 7.20 1.44 -2.29
N ILE A 107 7.82 2.61 -2.45
CA ILE A 107 8.75 3.17 -1.45
C ILE A 107 8.02 3.47 -0.14
N ALA A 108 6.80 4.00 -0.21
CA ALA A 108 5.98 4.35 0.95
C ALA A 108 5.56 3.13 1.80
N ILE A 109 5.50 1.92 1.21
CA ILE A 109 5.25 0.67 1.94
C ILE A 109 6.41 0.33 2.88
N LEU A 110 7.63 0.78 2.59
CA LEU A 110 8.77 0.58 3.47
C LEU A 110 8.65 1.59 4.63
N PRO A 111 8.47 1.14 5.89
CA PRO A 111 8.33 2.02 7.05
C PRO A 111 9.70 2.59 7.45
N LEU A 112 10.39 3.24 6.53
CA LEU A 112 11.76 3.74 6.68
C LEU A 112 11.82 5.03 7.50
N THR A 113 10.71 5.75 7.62
CA THR A 113 10.61 6.95 8.48
C THR A 113 9.24 7.02 9.14
N PRO A 114 9.14 7.26 10.47
CA PRO A 114 7.86 7.53 11.10
C PRO A 114 7.25 8.78 10.48
N GLY A 115 6.04 8.66 9.94
CA GLY A 115 5.36 9.73 9.20
C GLY A 115 5.68 9.82 7.70
N GLY A 116 6.64 9.04 7.17
CA GLY A 116 6.88 8.85 5.74
C GLY A 116 7.21 10.11 4.91
N SER A 117 7.34 11.29 5.53
CA SER A 117 7.34 12.56 4.78
C SER A 117 8.63 12.77 3.99
N GLY A 118 9.78 12.63 4.66
CA GLY A 118 11.09 12.93 4.07
C GLY A 118 11.51 11.99 2.94
N VAL A 119 11.32 10.68 3.11
CA VAL A 119 11.69 9.70 2.07
C VAL A 119 10.82 9.87 0.83
N ALA A 120 9.52 10.10 0.99
CA ALA A 120 8.63 10.28 -0.15
C ALA A 120 8.84 11.63 -0.86
N GLU A 121 9.17 12.71 -0.16
CA GLU A 121 9.50 14.00 -0.78
C GLU A 121 10.80 13.94 -1.60
N LEU A 122 11.85 13.32 -1.03
CA LEU A 122 13.11 13.11 -1.73
C LEU A 122 12.93 12.19 -2.94
N SER A 123 12.19 11.09 -2.78
CA SER A 123 11.91 10.16 -3.87
C SER A 123 11.11 10.82 -4.99
N MET A 124 10.15 11.69 -4.64
CA MET A 124 9.33 12.38 -5.64
C MET A 124 10.16 13.41 -6.40
N THR A 125 10.94 14.21 -5.68
CA THR A 125 11.88 15.17 -6.28
C THR A 125 12.86 14.46 -7.21
N PHE A 126 13.42 13.33 -6.78
CA PHE A 126 14.37 12.55 -7.58
C PHE A 126 13.73 12.00 -8.85
N LEU A 127 12.55 11.39 -8.77
CA LEU A 127 11.86 10.82 -9.92
C LEU A 127 11.38 11.89 -10.90
N TYR A 128 10.78 12.98 -10.40
CA TYR A 128 10.25 14.05 -11.23
C TYR A 128 11.36 14.94 -11.83
N SER A 129 12.55 15.00 -11.21
CA SER A 129 13.69 15.73 -11.78
C SER A 129 14.15 15.20 -13.15
N LYS A 130 13.76 13.98 -13.52
CA LYS A 130 14.11 13.36 -14.80
C LYS A 130 13.32 13.93 -15.98
N PHE A 131 12.17 14.55 -15.74
CA PHE A 131 11.27 14.99 -16.81
C PHE A 131 10.58 16.33 -16.53
N VAL A 132 10.79 16.95 -15.36
CA VAL A 132 10.23 18.26 -14.99
C VAL A 132 11.36 19.24 -14.69
N PRO A 133 11.25 20.52 -15.12
CA PRO A 133 12.21 21.56 -14.79
C PRO A 133 12.45 21.71 -13.27
N PRO A 134 13.70 21.90 -12.80
CA PRO A 134 14.02 22.02 -11.38
C PRO A 134 13.23 23.10 -10.64
N LEU A 135 12.88 24.19 -11.33
CA LEU A 135 12.09 25.30 -10.80
C LEU A 135 10.68 24.89 -10.36
N LEU A 136 10.11 23.86 -10.99
CA LEU A 136 8.74 23.39 -10.72
C LEU A 136 8.71 22.24 -9.71
N LEU A 137 9.84 21.60 -9.39
CA LEU A 137 9.90 20.43 -8.51
C LEU A 137 9.53 20.77 -7.05
N GLY A 138 10.08 21.85 -6.51
CA GLY A 138 9.81 22.28 -5.13
C GLY A 138 8.33 22.58 -4.90
N PRO A 139 7.72 23.48 -5.70
CA PRO A 139 6.29 23.76 -5.61
C PRO A 139 5.41 22.53 -5.82
N LEU A 140 5.77 21.64 -6.76
CA LEU A 140 5.02 20.41 -7.02
C LEU A 140 4.93 19.51 -5.78
N VAL A 141 6.05 19.28 -5.09
CA VAL A 141 6.09 18.42 -3.90
C VAL A 141 5.27 19.02 -2.75
N ILE A 142 5.36 20.33 -2.55
CA ILE A 142 4.58 21.04 -1.52
C ILE A 142 3.09 20.98 -1.82
N LEU A 143 2.68 21.29 -3.06
CA LEU A 143 1.28 21.24 -3.48
C LEU A 143 0.71 19.82 -3.39
N TRP A 144 1.52 18.82 -3.79
CA TRP A 144 1.14 17.41 -3.67
C TRP A 144 0.90 17.02 -2.20
N ARG A 145 1.76 17.44 -1.27
CA ARG A 145 1.57 17.21 0.17
C ARG A 145 0.34 17.92 0.72
N LEU A 146 0.09 19.16 0.31
CA LEU A 146 -1.11 19.90 0.70
C LEU A 146 -2.38 19.18 0.24
N ALA A 147 -2.40 18.70 -1.00
CA ALA A 147 -3.54 18.00 -1.58
C ALA A 147 -3.76 16.62 -0.95
N THR A 148 -2.72 15.81 -0.78
CA THR A 148 -2.86 14.39 -0.39
C THR A 148 -2.77 14.16 1.12
N TYR A 149 -1.90 14.89 1.82
CA TYR A 149 -1.62 14.66 3.24
C TYR A 149 -2.42 15.60 4.14
N PHE A 150 -2.28 16.92 3.94
CA PHE A 150 -2.93 17.90 4.82
C PHE A 150 -4.45 17.89 4.69
N SER A 151 -4.98 17.75 3.47
CA SER A 151 -6.43 17.66 3.25
C SER A 151 -7.04 16.44 3.97
N ASN A 152 -6.36 15.29 3.93
CA ASN A 152 -6.82 14.09 4.61
C ASN A 152 -6.82 14.26 6.13
N ILE A 153 -5.78 14.89 6.69
CA ILE A 153 -5.72 15.20 8.14
C ILE A 153 -6.86 16.14 8.55
N VAL A 154 -7.15 17.19 7.79
CA VAL A 154 -8.21 18.15 8.13
C VAL A 154 -9.58 17.47 8.10
N VAL A 155 -9.87 16.69 7.06
CA VAL A 155 -11.14 15.95 6.95
C VAL A 155 -11.24 14.88 8.05
N GLY A 156 -10.17 14.14 8.30
CA GLY A 156 -10.12 13.14 9.37
C GLY A 156 -10.32 13.76 10.76
N ALA A 157 -9.70 14.91 11.05
CA ALA A 157 -9.87 15.65 12.29
C ALA A 157 -11.30 16.17 12.46
N ALA A 158 -11.91 16.70 11.39
CA ALA A 158 -13.30 17.17 11.41
C ALA A 158 -14.28 16.01 11.71
N PHE A 159 -14.09 14.85 11.06
CA PHE A 159 -14.89 13.66 11.32
C PHE A 159 -14.69 13.09 12.72
N ALA A 160 -13.44 13.00 13.19
CA ALA A 160 -13.13 12.54 14.54
C ALA A 160 -13.74 13.47 15.61
N GLY A 161 -13.62 14.79 15.41
CA GLY A 161 -14.24 15.79 16.28
C GLY A 161 -15.77 15.70 16.29
N ALA A 162 -16.40 15.51 15.12
CA ALA A 162 -17.85 15.32 15.01
C ALA A 162 -18.32 14.02 15.69
N SER A 163 -17.54 12.94 15.56
CA SER A 163 -17.82 11.64 16.19
C SER A 163 -17.73 11.70 17.71
N ILE A 164 -16.70 12.36 18.25
CA ILE A 164 -16.53 12.57 19.70
C ILE A 164 -17.67 13.44 20.27
N ASN A 165 -18.05 14.51 19.56
CA ASN A 165 -19.16 15.38 19.97
C ASN A 165 -20.52 14.65 19.93
N GLY A 166 -20.68 13.70 19.00
CA GLY A 166 -21.85 12.81 18.95
C GLY A 166 -21.94 11.82 20.12
N MET A 167 -20.80 11.35 20.64
CA MET A 167 -20.75 10.44 21.80
C MET A 167 -20.97 11.18 23.13
N MET A 168 -20.57 12.44 23.25
CA MET A 168 -20.83 13.28 24.44
C MET A 168 -22.27 13.75 24.58
N LYS A 169 -23.08 13.66 23.51
CA LYS A 169 -24.50 14.07 23.48
C LYS A 169 -25.49 12.92 23.74
N ARG A 170 -25.01 11.69 23.97
CA ARG A 170 -25.81 10.55 24.44
C ARG A 170 -25.53 10.30 25.91
#